data_AF-A0A5R9BAS4-F1
#
_entry.id   AF-A0A5R9BAS4-F1
#
_cell.length_a   1.000
_cell.length_b   1.000
_cell.length_c   1.000
_cell.angle_alpha   90.00
_cell.angle_beta   90.00
_cell.angle_gamma   90.00
#
_symmetry.space_group_name_H-M   'P 1'
#
loop_
_entity.id
_entity.type
_entity.pdbx_description
1 polymer ?
#
loop_
_entity_poly.entity_id
_entity_poly.type
_entity_poly.pdbx_seq_one_letter_code
_entity_poly.pdbx_strand_id
1 'polypeptide(L)'
;MPELTDLKSFLTAAHVDEEVFTLRPDYTALLLVADGIAPGASDAASEKLVHRAEEFGAALQQEQRVEEWEHIASWREAHRAFGAKPKRTRNSLEALTLRTESGLPRVNRLTDIYNAISVLHQIPLGGEDLNGYTGAPRLVRAKGDEPFDVKSGGEVITEYPKPGEVIWCDDLGGTCRRWNWRQGSRTQLTDETTQALFIMDALSPVGNKDLLAAAEDLVRHLRAFSPGLRSAHRVITAENATGISV
;
A
#
# COMPACT_ATOMS: atom_id res chain seq x y z
N MET A 1 -6.72 -19.58 14.12
CA MET A 1 -6.07 -19.29 12.83
C MET A 1 -7.18 -19.14 11.81
N PRO A 2 -7.30 -18.00 11.10
CA PRO A 2 -8.33 -17.84 10.07
C PRO A 2 -8.14 -18.90 8.97
N GLU A 3 -9.21 -19.44 8.42
CA GLU A 3 -9.12 -20.35 7.27
C GLU A 3 -8.81 -19.56 5.98
N LEU A 4 -8.33 -20.23 4.92
CA LEU A 4 -8.15 -19.57 3.61
C LEU A 4 -9.47 -18.97 3.09
N THR A 5 -10.60 -19.59 3.47
CA THR A 5 -11.95 -19.10 3.24
C THR A 5 -12.20 -17.74 3.91
N ASP A 6 -11.65 -17.52 5.10
CA ASP A 6 -11.81 -16.25 5.83
C ASP A 6 -11.02 -15.13 5.14
N LEU A 7 -9.80 -15.41 4.67
CA LEU A 7 -9.00 -14.42 3.93
C LEU A 7 -9.69 -13.99 2.63
N LYS A 8 -10.29 -14.95 1.90
CA LYS A 8 -11.07 -14.66 0.69
C LYS A 8 -12.34 -13.88 0.99
N SER A 9 -13.02 -14.18 2.10
CA SER A 9 -14.22 -13.47 2.53
C SER A 9 -13.90 -12.02 2.88
N PHE A 10 -12.81 -11.78 3.62
CA PHE A 10 -12.30 -10.43 3.91
C PHE A 10 -12.00 -9.64 2.62
N LEU A 11 -11.29 -10.25 1.66
CA LEU A 11 -11.01 -9.63 0.36
C LEU A 11 -12.26 -9.37 -0.48
N THR A 12 -13.27 -10.25 -0.41
CA THR A 12 -14.54 -10.09 -1.12
C THR A 12 -15.37 -8.93 -0.55
N ALA A 13 -15.27 -8.70 0.76
CA ALA A 13 -15.93 -7.58 1.42
C ALA A 13 -15.23 -6.23 1.20
N ALA A 14 -13.97 -6.21 0.73
CA ALA A 14 -13.27 -4.99 0.39
C ALA A 14 -13.96 -4.25 -0.78
N HIS A 15 -13.93 -2.91 -0.74
CA HIS A 15 -14.64 -2.08 -1.70
C HIS A 15 -13.88 -0.79 -2.04
N VAL A 16 -14.15 -0.25 -3.23
CA VAL A 16 -13.69 1.07 -3.68
C VAL A 16 -14.92 1.83 -4.12
N ASP A 17 -15.18 2.98 -3.50
CA ASP A 17 -16.38 3.77 -3.75
C ASP A 17 -16.43 4.30 -5.20
N GLU A 18 -17.64 4.41 -5.76
CA GLU A 18 -17.87 4.95 -7.09
C GLU A 18 -17.32 6.37 -7.28
N GLU A 19 -17.28 7.19 -6.22
CA GLU A 19 -16.68 8.53 -6.27
C GLU A 19 -15.17 8.50 -6.57
N VAL A 20 -14.48 7.42 -6.18
CA VAL A 20 -13.06 7.23 -6.47
C VAL A 20 -12.87 6.88 -7.94
N PHE A 21 -13.71 6.00 -8.50
CA PHE A 21 -13.67 5.70 -9.94
C PHE A 21 -14.16 6.86 -10.80
N THR A 22 -15.05 7.70 -10.29
CA THR A 22 -15.44 8.95 -10.97
C THR A 22 -14.23 9.89 -11.06
N LEU A 23 -13.41 9.93 -10.01
CA LEU A 23 -12.18 10.72 -9.99
C LEU A 23 -11.08 10.12 -10.89
N ARG A 24 -10.93 8.79 -10.89
CA ARG A 24 -9.95 8.02 -11.69
C ARG A 24 -10.57 6.71 -12.18
N PRO A 25 -11.17 6.71 -13.38
CA PRO A 25 -11.79 5.51 -13.95
C PRO A 25 -10.79 4.39 -14.26
N ASP A 26 -9.52 4.76 -14.44
CA ASP A 26 -8.40 3.87 -14.72
C ASP A 26 -7.74 3.29 -13.44
N TYR A 27 -8.28 3.60 -12.26
CA TYR A 27 -7.76 3.08 -11.01
C TYR A 27 -7.99 1.58 -10.88
N THR A 28 -6.97 0.89 -10.37
CA THR A 28 -7.04 -0.51 -9.98
C THR A 28 -6.25 -0.73 -8.70
N ALA A 29 -6.76 -1.60 -7.83
CA ALA A 29 -6.11 -1.98 -6.59
C ALA A 29 -5.88 -3.49 -6.58
N LEU A 30 -4.68 -3.94 -6.19
CA LEU A 30 -4.48 -5.32 -5.76
C LEU A 30 -4.35 -5.34 -4.24
N LEU A 31 -5.29 -6.03 -3.61
CA LEU A 31 -5.25 -6.35 -2.19
C LEU A 31 -4.71 -7.76 -2.01
N LEU A 32 -3.64 -7.92 -1.24
CA LEU A 32 -3.03 -9.21 -0.92
C LEU A 32 -3.06 -9.38 0.59
N VAL A 33 -3.78 -10.39 1.08
CA VAL A 33 -3.70 -10.79 2.48
C VAL A 33 -2.71 -11.95 2.62
N ALA A 34 -1.85 -11.85 3.62
CA ALA A 34 -0.87 -12.86 3.99
C ALA A 34 -1.02 -13.20 5.48
N ASP A 35 -1.05 -14.49 5.79
CA ASP A 35 -1.21 -15.02 7.15
C ASP A 35 -0.19 -16.13 7.41
N GLY A 36 0.22 -16.28 8.67
CA GLY A 36 1.28 -17.19 9.07
C GLY A 36 2.67 -16.62 8.75
N ILE A 37 2.79 -15.29 8.76
CA ILE A 37 4.06 -14.58 8.62
C ILE A 37 4.88 -14.86 9.88
N ALA A 38 6.14 -15.28 9.70
CA ALA A 38 7.06 -15.41 10.82
C ALA A 38 7.52 -14.00 11.28
N PRO A 39 7.30 -13.64 12.56
CA PRO A 39 7.68 -12.34 13.08
C PRO A 39 9.20 -12.16 13.10
N GLY A 40 9.65 -10.91 13.03
CA GLY A 40 11.05 -10.58 13.22
C GLY A 40 11.47 -9.22 12.67
N ALA A 41 12.52 -8.70 13.30
CA ALA A 41 13.26 -7.53 12.82
C ALA A 41 13.89 -7.78 11.44
N SER A 42 14.32 -6.67 10.82
CA SER A 42 15.14 -6.66 9.61
C SER A 42 16.33 -7.62 9.72
N ASP A 43 16.64 -8.30 8.61
CA ASP A 43 17.72 -9.29 8.55
C ASP A 43 18.55 -9.13 7.27
N ALA A 44 19.59 -9.96 7.13
CA ALA A 44 20.46 -9.89 5.96
C ALA A 44 19.73 -10.12 4.62
N ALA A 45 18.59 -10.83 4.62
CA ALA A 45 17.82 -11.07 3.41
C ALA A 45 16.97 -9.84 3.04
N SER A 46 16.31 -9.20 4.01
CA SER A 46 15.58 -7.95 3.77
C SER A 46 16.53 -6.81 3.39
N GLU A 47 17.68 -6.67 4.06
CA GLU A 47 18.71 -5.68 3.72
C GLU A 47 19.23 -5.85 2.29
N LYS A 48 19.52 -7.10 1.88
CA LYS A 48 19.97 -7.38 0.51
C LYS A 48 18.92 -6.97 -0.53
N LEU A 49 17.64 -7.18 -0.24
CA LEU A 49 16.55 -6.78 -1.13
C LEU A 49 16.43 -5.24 -1.19
N VAL A 50 16.55 -4.56 -0.05
CA VAL A 50 16.58 -3.10 0.04
C VAL A 50 17.73 -2.53 -0.78
N HIS A 51 18.94 -3.06 -0.65
CA HIS A 51 20.08 -2.60 -1.45
C HIS A 51 19.87 -2.79 -2.96
N ARG A 52 19.28 -3.92 -3.37
CA ARG A 52 18.92 -4.13 -4.79
C ARG A 52 17.93 -3.06 -5.28
N ALA A 53 16.95 -2.70 -4.46
CA ALA A 53 15.98 -1.65 -4.78
C ALA A 53 16.62 -0.26 -4.84
N GLU A 54 17.57 0.03 -3.95
CA GLU A 54 18.37 1.26 -3.97
C GLU A 54 19.17 1.39 -5.28
N GLU A 55 19.92 0.35 -5.65
CA GLU A 55 20.70 0.31 -6.89
C GLU A 55 19.80 0.50 -8.12
N PHE A 56 18.67 -0.22 -8.16
CA PHE A 56 17.71 -0.12 -9.26
C PHE A 56 17.12 1.29 -9.38
N GLY A 57 16.60 1.87 -8.29
CA GLY A 57 15.98 3.18 -8.35
C GLY A 57 16.98 4.32 -8.54
N ALA A 58 18.22 4.18 -8.06
CA ALA A 58 19.30 5.15 -8.33
C ALA A 58 19.70 5.13 -9.81
N ALA A 59 19.75 3.96 -10.45
CA ALA A 59 20.02 3.84 -11.88
C ALA A 59 18.92 4.51 -12.73
N LEU A 60 17.65 4.26 -12.44
CA LEU A 60 16.53 4.88 -13.16
C LEU A 60 16.54 6.41 -13.09
N GLN A 61 16.97 6.98 -11.96
CA GLN A 61 17.03 8.43 -11.75
C GLN A 61 18.10 9.15 -12.59
N GLN A 62 19.06 8.42 -13.16
CA GLN A 62 20.07 9.03 -14.03
C GLN A 62 19.51 9.39 -15.41
N GLU A 63 18.38 8.80 -15.80
CA GLU A 63 17.81 8.96 -17.15
C GLU A 63 16.84 10.15 -17.23
N GLN A 64 15.99 10.30 -16.21
CA GLN A 64 14.94 11.32 -16.20
C GLN A 64 14.54 11.69 -14.77
N ARG A 65 14.06 12.92 -14.57
CA ARG A 65 13.50 13.38 -13.30
C ARG A 65 12.30 12.50 -12.90
N VAL A 66 12.29 12.02 -11.66
CA VAL A 66 11.25 11.12 -11.13
C VAL A 66 9.83 11.64 -11.37
N GLU A 67 9.59 12.94 -11.21
CA GLU A 67 8.26 13.51 -11.39
C GLU A 67 7.73 13.51 -12.83
N GLU A 68 8.59 13.23 -13.80
CA GLU A 68 8.25 13.19 -15.23
C GLU A 68 8.03 11.75 -15.73
N TRP A 69 8.30 10.73 -14.91
CA TRP A 69 7.96 9.36 -15.24
C TRP A 69 6.43 9.22 -15.32
N GLU A 70 5.94 8.58 -16.38
CA GLU A 70 4.51 8.59 -16.72
C GLU A 70 3.62 8.10 -15.57
N HIS A 71 3.99 6.97 -14.94
CA HIS A 71 3.26 6.42 -13.80
C HIS A 71 3.30 7.31 -12.55
N ILE A 72 4.40 8.03 -12.31
CA ILE A 72 4.51 9.00 -11.21
C ILE A 72 3.67 10.25 -11.52
N ALA A 73 3.72 10.75 -12.75
CA ALA A 73 2.93 11.89 -13.21
C ALA A 73 1.43 11.61 -13.04
N SER A 74 0.97 10.41 -13.42
CA SER A 74 -0.42 9.94 -13.19
C SER A 74 -0.85 10.06 -11.74
N TRP A 75 -0.01 9.65 -10.78
CA TRP A 75 -0.30 9.80 -9.35
C TRP A 75 -0.33 11.25 -8.89
N ARG A 76 0.58 12.09 -9.40
CA ARG A 76 0.59 13.52 -9.09
C ARG A 76 -0.67 14.21 -9.60
N GLU A 77 -1.19 13.81 -10.76
CA GLU A 77 -2.49 14.29 -11.26
C GLU A 77 -3.65 13.83 -10.38
N ALA A 78 -3.71 12.56 -10.00
CA ALA A 78 -4.72 12.05 -9.06
C ALA A 78 -4.72 12.85 -7.75
N HIS A 79 -3.54 13.09 -7.18
CA HIS A 79 -3.37 13.90 -5.96
C HIS A 79 -3.89 15.33 -6.12
N ARG A 80 -3.65 15.98 -7.27
CA ARG A 80 -4.21 17.31 -7.55
C ARG A 80 -5.73 17.28 -7.67
N ALA A 81 -6.28 16.22 -8.27
CA ALA A 81 -7.72 16.10 -8.56
C ALA A 81 -8.59 16.07 -7.29
N PHE A 82 -8.08 15.54 -6.17
CA PHE A 82 -8.75 15.63 -4.87
C PHE A 82 -8.23 16.79 -3.98
N GLY A 83 -7.48 17.74 -4.53
CA GLY A 83 -7.04 18.95 -3.84
C GLY A 83 -5.78 18.82 -2.97
N ALA A 84 -5.05 17.70 -3.06
CA ALA A 84 -3.76 17.56 -2.41
C ALA A 84 -2.63 18.26 -3.19
N LYS A 85 -1.49 18.43 -2.51
CA LYS A 85 -0.30 19.07 -3.08
C LYS A 85 0.78 18.00 -3.23
N PRO A 86 0.98 17.40 -4.43
CA PRO A 86 1.84 16.23 -4.61
C PRO A 86 3.27 16.40 -4.08
N LYS A 87 3.83 17.62 -4.15
CA LYS A 87 5.16 17.92 -3.58
C LYS A 87 5.23 17.75 -2.06
N ARG A 88 4.12 17.91 -1.34
CA ARG A 88 4.01 17.76 0.13
C ARG A 88 3.43 16.40 0.54
N THR A 89 2.71 15.75 -0.36
CA THR A 89 1.97 14.50 -0.11
C THR A 89 2.34 13.47 -1.16
N ARG A 90 3.63 13.22 -1.38
CA ARG A 90 4.09 12.26 -2.38
C ARG A 90 3.51 10.88 -2.09
N ASN A 91 3.10 10.15 -3.12
CA ASN A 91 2.78 8.73 -2.96
C ASN A 91 4.03 7.96 -2.47
N SER A 92 3.82 6.79 -1.87
CA SER A 92 4.88 5.97 -1.29
C SER A 92 6.01 5.68 -2.29
N LEU A 93 5.70 5.31 -3.53
CA LEU A 93 6.69 5.06 -4.56
C LEU A 93 7.55 6.30 -4.88
N GLU A 94 6.94 7.46 -5.16
CA GLU A 94 7.70 8.69 -5.44
C GLU A 94 8.62 9.04 -4.26
N ALA A 95 8.13 8.88 -3.02
CA ALA A 95 8.91 9.15 -1.82
C ALA A 95 10.08 8.16 -1.62
N LEU A 96 9.89 6.87 -1.92
CA LEU A 96 10.92 5.83 -1.81
C LEU A 96 11.96 5.97 -2.92
N THR A 97 11.54 6.14 -4.18
CA THR A 97 12.45 6.36 -5.31
C THR A 97 13.38 7.55 -5.05
N LEU A 98 12.86 8.69 -4.60
CA LEU A 98 13.70 9.86 -4.28
C LEU A 98 14.69 9.63 -3.12
N ARG A 99 14.53 8.56 -2.34
CA ARG A 99 15.45 8.21 -1.26
C ARG A 99 16.53 7.22 -1.69
N THR A 100 16.44 6.57 -2.85
CA THR A 100 17.35 5.46 -3.20
C THR A 100 18.82 5.85 -3.24
N GLU A 101 19.16 7.10 -3.57
CA GLU A 101 20.54 7.60 -3.50
C GLU A 101 21.04 7.80 -2.06
N SER A 102 20.13 8.15 -1.14
CA SER A 102 20.43 8.42 0.28
C SER A 102 20.19 7.22 1.21
N GLY A 103 19.56 6.19 0.68
CA GLY A 103 19.14 4.99 1.40
C GLY A 103 17.63 4.95 1.68
N LEU A 104 17.02 3.79 1.42
CA LEU A 104 15.66 3.47 1.86
C LEU A 104 15.60 3.29 3.38
N PRO A 105 14.44 3.51 4.02
CA PRO A 105 14.31 3.29 5.46
C PRO A 105 14.45 1.80 5.79
N ARG A 106 15.17 1.51 6.88
CA ARG A 106 15.21 0.18 7.54
C ARG A 106 14.31 0.26 8.77
N VAL A 107 13.18 -0.44 8.76
CA VAL A 107 12.14 -0.30 9.78
C VAL A 107 11.90 -1.61 10.50
N ASN A 108 11.48 -2.62 9.74
CA ASN A 108 11.28 -3.99 10.15
C ASN A 108 11.28 -4.85 8.88
N ARG A 109 11.40 -6.18 9.02
CA ARG A 109 11.53 -7.08 7.87
C ARG A 109 10.43 -6.91 6.82
N LEU A 110 9.17 -6.79 7.25
CA LEU A 110 8.04 -6.69 6.33
C LEU A 110 8.04 -5.35 5.60
N THR A 111 8.30 -4.26 6.33
CA THR A 111 8.39 -2.92 5.77
C THR A 111 9.54 -2.79 4.78
N ASP A 112 10.69 -3.36 5.10
CA ASP A 112 11.86 -3.35 4.22
C ASP A 112 11.55 -4.11 2.92
N ILE A 113 10.92 -5.28 3.03
CA ILE A 113 10.56 -6.09 1.87
C ILE A 113 9.55 -5.35 0.99
N TYR A 114 8.42 -4.88 1.53
CA TYR A 114 7.41 -4.25 0.68
C TYR A 114 7.90 -2.91 0.11
N ASN A 115 8.72 -2.14 0.83
CA ASN A 115 9.31 -0.92 0.29
C ASN A 115 10.26 -1.22 -0.88
N ALA A 116 11.07 -2.27 -0.75
CA ALA A 116 11.96 -2.69 -1.83
C ALA A 116 11.16 -3.18 -3.05
N ILE A 117 10.09 -3.96 -2.85
CA ILE A 117 9.19 -4.39 -3.93
C ILE A 117 8.50 -3.19 -4.59
N SER A 118 8.07 -2.19 -3.81
CA SER A 118 7.48 -0.95 -4.33
C SER A 118 8.40 -0.30 -5.36
N VAL A 119 9.68 -0.13 -5.02
CA VAL A 119 10.68 0.48 -5.90
C VAL A 119 11.03 -0.44 -7.07
N LEU A 120 11.23 -1.74 -6.85
CA LEU A 120 11.61 -2.68 -7.91
C LEU A 120 10.53 -2.83 -8.99
N HIS A 121 9.25 -2.76 -8.61
CA HIS A 121 8.12 -2.87 -9.55
C HIS A 121 7.56 -1.53 -9.99
N GLN A 122 8.04 -0.42 -9.42
CA GLN A 122 7.55 0.92 -9.71
C GLN A 122 6.03 1.08 -9.43
N ILE A 123 5.58 0.55 -8.29
CA ILE A 123 4.17 0.58 -7.86
C ILE A 123 4.09 1.11 -6.42
N PRO A 124 3.20 2.07 -6.10
CA PRO A 124 2.88 2.40 -4.71
C PRO A 124 2.35 1.18 -3.97
N LEU A 125 3.09 0.75 -2.95
CA LEU A 125 2.78 -0.43 -2.16
C LEU A 125 2.88 -0.08 -0.67
N GLY A 126 1.82 -0.40 0.07
CA GLY A 126 1.74 -0.29 1.53
C GLY A 126 1.46 -1.64 2.16
N GLY A 127 1.86 -1.80 3.42
CA GLY A 127 1.58 -2.99 4.23
C GLY A 127 0.99 -2.60 5.57
N GLU A 128 -0.07 -3.29 5.98
CA GLU A 128 -0.86 -2.98 7.15
C GLU A 128 -1.08 -4.24 8.02
N ASP A 129 -0.96 -4.12 9.35
CA ASP A 129 -1.21 -5.23 10.26
C ASP A 129 -2.71 -5.53 10.29
N LEU A 130 -3.06 -6.75 9.86
CA LEU A 130 -4.45 -7.16 9.73
C LEU A 130 -5.14 -7.27 11.10
N ASN A 131 -4.39 -7.52 12.19
CA ASN A 131 -4.96 -7.54 13.53
C ASN A 131 -5.40 -6.15 14.00
N GLY A 132 -4.90 -5.09 13.35
CA GLY A 132 -5.32 -3.72 13.61
C GLY A 132 -6.65 -3.36 12.96
N TYR A 133 -7.17 -4.16 12.01
CA TYR A 133 -8.38 -3.87 11.25
C TYR A 133 -9.68 -4.23 12.00
N THR A 134 -10.73 -3.45 11.75
CA THR A 134 -12.12 -3.80 12.07
C THR A 134 -12.96 -3.71 10.81
N GLY A 135 -13.49 -4.85 10.37
CA GLY A 135 -14.18 -4.94 9.08
C GLY A 135 -13.20 -4.96 7.89
N ALA A 136 -13.74 -4.81 6.69
CA ALA A 136 -12.98 -4.89 5.43
C ALA A 136 -12.45 -3.51 5.00
N PRO A 137 -11.31 -3.45 4.27
CA PRO A 137 -10.75 -2.21 3.78
C PRO A 137 -11.66 -1.57 2.72
N ARG A 138 -11.83 -0.26 2.82
CA ARG A 138 -12.57 0.55 1.86
C ARG A 138 -11.72 1.72 1.40
N LEU A 139 -11.73 1.99 0.09
CA LEU A 139 -11.19 3.21 -0.46
C LEU A 139 -12.33 4.19 -0.75
N VAL A 140 -12.36 5.29 -0.02
CA VAL A 140 -13.48 6.23 -0.02
C VAL A 140 -13.00 7.66 -0.22
N ARG A 141 -13.93 8.57 -0.53
CA ARG A 141 -13.72 10.00 -0.36
C ARG A 141 -14.19 10.41 1.04
N ALA A 142 -13.25 10.91 1.83
CA ALA A 142 -13.48 11.21 3.24
C ALA A 142 -14.58 12.25 3.43
N LYS A 143 -15.39 12.06 4.48
CA LYS A 143 -16.37 13.04 4.98
C LYS A 143 -15.73 14.03 5.95
N GLY A 144 -14.63 13.63 6.57
CA GLY A 144 -13.86 14.41 7.53
C GLY A 144 -14.22 14.15 8.99
N ASP A 145 -15.02 13.12 9.26
CA ASP A 145 -15.32 12.59 10.58
C ASP A 145 -14.58 11.27 10.87
N GLU A 146 -13.82 10.74 9.90
CA GLU A 146 -13.04 9.52 10.06
C GLU A 146 -11.82 9.77 10.97
N PRO A 147 -11.71 9.12 12.15
CA PRO A 147 -10.54 9.29 12.98
C PRO A 147 -9.30 8.68 12.29
N PHE A 148 -8.16 9.34 12.42
CA PHE A 148 -6.89 8.89 11.87
C PHE A 148 -5.77 9.12 12.89
N ASP A 149 -5.38 8.04 13.56
CA ASP A 149 -4.35 8.10 14.59
C ASP A 149 -2.94 8.15 14.00
N VAL A 150 -2.12 9.04 14.55
CA VAL A 150 -0.71 9.18 14.20
C VAL A 150 0.14 9.21 15.45
N LYS A 151 1.35 8.64 15.37
CA LYS A 151 2.38 8.82 16.39
C LYS A 151 3.16 10.10 16.10
N SER A 152 3.20 11.01 17.07
CA SER A 152 4.00 12.24 17.02
C SER A 152 4.57 12.52 18.40
N GLY A 153 5.90 12.67 18.50
CA GLY A 153 6.56 12.93 19.79
C GLY A 153 6.39 11.82 20.83
N GLY A 154 6.10 10.58 20.42
CA GLY A 154 5.83 9.45 21.31
C GLY A 154 4.37 9.34 21.79
N GLU A 155 3.53 10.31 21.45
CA GLU A 155 2.10 10.31 21.77
C GLU A 155 1.25 9.94 20.55
N VAL A 156 0.07 9.37 20.81
CA VAL A 156 -0.95 9.14 19.78
C VAL A 156 -1.84 10.37 19.69
N ILE A 157 -1.89 10.97 18.51
CA ILE A 157 -2.74 12.11 18.20
C ILE A 157 -3.75 11.67 17.14
N THR A 158 -5.03 11.90 17.40
CA THR A 158 -6.08 11.68 16.40
C THR A 158 -6.21 12.92 15.52
N GLU A 159 -5.91 12.76 14.24
CA GLU A 159 -6.22 13.73 13.19
C GLU A 159 -7.49 13.31 12.44
N TYR A 160 -8.06 14.21 11.65
CA TYR A 160 -9.19 13.92 10.77
C TYR A 160 -8.83 14.27 9.31
N PRO A 161 -9.08 13.39 8.33
CA PRO A 161 -9.03 13.71 6.91
C PRO A 161 -9.86 14.95 6.59
N LYS A 162 -9.43 15.75 5.61
CA LYS A 162 -10.31 16.81 5.11
C LYS A 162 -11.39 16.18 4.22
N PRO A 163 -12.62 16.75 4.20
CA PRO A 163 -13.65 16.31 3.28
C PRO A 163 -13.11 16.26 1.84
N GLY A 164 -13.37 15.15 1.15
CA GLY A 164 -12.95 14.90 -0.23
C GLY A 164 -11.54 14.33 -0.41
N GLU A 165 -10.72 14.20 0.64
CA GLU A 165 -9.48 13.41 0.58
C GLU A 165 -9.81 11.96 0.21
N VAL A 166 -9.01 11.33 -0.67
CA VAL A 166 -9.12 9.89 -0.89
C VAL A 166 -8.36 9.18 0.24
N ILE A 167 -9.01 8.23 0.91
CA ILE A 167 -8.42 7.49 2.05
C ILE A 167 -8.76 6.00 1.98
N TRP A 168 -7.81 5.16 2.38
CA TRP A 168 -8.14 3.82 2.84
C TRP A 168 -8.64 3.89 4.28
N CYS A 169 -9.73 3.19 4.57
CA CYS A 169 -10.33 3.11 5.89
C CYS A 169 -10.91 1.72 6.17
N ASP A 170 -11.29 1.50 7.42
CA ASP A 170 -12.09 0.37 7.86
C ASP A 170 -13.31 0.87 8.67
N ASP A 171 -13.95 0.03 9.47
CA ASP A 171 -15.14 0.42 10.27
C ASP A 171 -14.82 1.39 11.41
N LEU A 172 -13.55 1.50 11.82
CA LEU A 172 -13.15 2.40 12.90
C LEU A 172 -12.65 3.74 12.39
N GLY A 173 -12.00 3.80 11.22
CA GLY A 173 -11.45 5.05 10.71
C GLY A 173 -10.42 4.87 9.61
N GLY A 174 -9.68 5.93 9.32
CA GLY A 174 -8.66 5.94 8.28
C GLY A 174 -7.46 5.06 8.62
N THR A 175 -6.99 4.28 7.66
CA THR A 175 -5.76 3.48 7.75
C THR A 175 -4.63 4.04 6.89
N CYS A 176 -4.97 4.65 5.75
CA CYS A 176 -4.01 5.39 4.93
C CYS A 176 -4.64 6.68 4.40
N ARG A 177 -3.96 7.81 4.63
CA ARG A 177 -4.40 9.13 4.18
C ARG A 177 -3.83 9.51 2.82
N ARG A 178 -4.63 10.27 2.08
CA ARG A 178 -4.31 10.83 0.75
C ARG A 178 -3.84 9.73 -0.19
N TRP A 179 -4.69 8.71 -0.27
CA TRP A 179 -4.60 7.51 -1.10
C TRP A 179 -3.48 6.56 -0.69
N ASN A 180 -2.24 6.98 -0.85
CA ASN A 180 -1.04 6.16 -0.68
C ASN A 180 0.15 6.99 -0.16
N TRP A 181 -0.14 7.98 0.68
CA TRP A 181 0.87 8.90 1.22
C TRP A 181 1.29 8.57 2.65
N ARG A 182 0.35 8.49 3.60
CA ARG A 182 0.66 8.34 5.02
C ARG A 182 -0.24 7.31 5.68
N GLN A 183 0.36 6.23 6.15
CA GLN A 183 -0.30 5.20 6.95
C GLN A 183 -0.55 5.69 8.39
N GLY A 184 -1.65 5.24 8.98
CA GLY A 184 -2.03 5.49 10.37
C GLY A 184 -1.31 4.54 11.33
N SER A 185 -1.19 4.92 12.60
CA SER A 185 -0.46 4.12 13.59
C SER A 185 -1.20 2.86 14.04
N ARG A 186 -2.52 2.80 13.86
CA ARG A 186 -3.36 1.67 14.31
C ARG A 186 -3.07 0.37 13.56
N THR A 187 -2.84 0.46 12.25
CA THR A 187 -2.57 -0.71 11.39
C THR A 187 -1.09 -0.79 10.99
N GLN A 188 -0.20 -0.13 11.74
CA GLN A 188 1.23 -0.12 11.48
C GLN A 188 1.83 -1.52 11.66
N LEU A 189 2.65 -1.97 10.70
CA LEU A 189 3.42 -3.21 10.85
C LEU A 189 4.46 -3.07 11.97
N THR A 190 4.66 -4.16 12.70
CA THR A 190 5.63 -4.30 13.78
C THR A 190 6.47 -5.56 13.56
N ASP A 191 7.52 -5.74 14.38
CA ASP A 191 8.32 -6.96 14.34
C ASP A 191 7.48 -8.19 14.74
N GLU A 192 6.36 -7.97 15.45
CA GLU A 192 5.43 -9.00 15.93
C GLU A 192 4.32 -9.35 14.92
N THR A 193 4.21 -8.63 13.79
CA THR A 193 3.11 -8.84 12.84
C THR A 193 3.16 -10.24 12.21
N THR A 194 2.06 -10.98 12.36
CA THR A 194 1.90 -12.35 11.82
C THR A 194 0.86 -12.44 10.69
N GLN A 195 0.06 -11.37 10.52
CA GLN A 195 -0.97 -11.25 9.49
C GLN A 195 -0.94 -9.84 8.91
N ALA A 196 -0.88 -9.72 7.60
CA ALA A 196 -0.79 -8.43 6.94
C ALA A 196 -1.71 -8.34 5.72
N LEU A 197 -2.26 -7.15 5.51
CA LEU A 197 -2.84 -6.71 4.26
C LEU A 197 -1.81 -5.85 3.52
N PHE A 198 -1.50 -6.22 2.28
CA PHE A 198 -0.72 -5.40 1.38
C PHE A 198 -1.64 -4.79 0.32
N ILE A 199 -1.47 -3.48 0.10
CA ILE A 199 -2.28 -2.70 -0.83
C ILE A 199 -1.35 -2.17 -1.91
N MET A 200 -1.61 -2.56 -3.16
CA MET A 200 -0.91 -2.07 -4.34
C MET A 200 -1.87 -1.24 -5.16
N ASP A 201 -1.61 0.06 -5.24
CA ASP A 201 -2.43 1.01 -5.99
C ASP A 201 -1.82 1.24 -7.37
N ALA A 202 -2.62 1.17 -8.44
CA ALA A 202 -2.17 1.52 -9.78
C ALA A 202 -3.14 2.43 -10.54
N LEU A 203 -2.54 3.17 -11.46
CA LEU A 203 -3.15 4.04 -12.45
C LEU A 203 -2.42 3.79 -13.77
N SER A 204 -3.06 4.04 -14.90
CA SER A 204 -2.42 3.93 -16.21
C SER A 204 -1.10 4.72 -16.23
N PRO A 205 0.00 4.17 -16.79
CA PRO A 205 0.06 2.95 -17.62
C PRO A 205 0.23 1.63 -16.85
N VAL A 206 0.34 1.66 -15.52
CA VAL A 206 0.49 0.45 -14.71
C VAL A 206 -0.85 -0.29 -14.66
N GLY A 207 -0.83 -1.58 -15.00
CA GLY A 207 -2.04 -2.40 -15.09
C GLY A 207 -2.02 -3.63 -14.19
N ASN A 208 -3.08 -4.43 -14.31
CA ASN A 208 -3.27 -5.64 -13.49
C ASN A 208 -2.12 -6.65 -13.60
N LYS A 209 -1.44 -6.73 -14.74
CA LYS A 209 -0.30 -7.64 -14.93
C LYS A 209 0.89 -7.23 -14.05
N ASP A 210 1.16 -5.93 -13.97
CA ASP A 210 2.26 -5.38 -13.17
C ASP A 210 1.97 -5.58 -11.67
N LEU A 211 0.72 -5.33 -11.25
CA LEU A 211 0.26 -5.60 -9.89
C LEU A 211 0.42 -7.09 -9.51
N LEU A 212 0.01 -8.01 -10.38
CA LEU A 212 0.16 -9.44 -10.14
C LEU A 212 1.64 -9.85 -10.03
N ALA A 213 2.51 -9.30 -10.89
CA ALA A 213 3.95 -9.56 -10.83
C ALA A 213 4.57 -9.08 -9.50
N ALA A 214 4.19 -7.88 -9.03
CA ALA A 214 4.63 -7.36 -7.75
C ALA A 214 4.12 -8.20 -6.56
N ALA A 215 2.86 -8.66 -6.62
CA ALA A 215 2.29 -9.53 -5.60
C ALA A 215 2.96 -10.90 -5.55
N GLU A 216 3.24 -11.50 -6.71
CA GLU A 216 3.97 -12.77 -6.78
C GLU A 216 5.40 -12.63 -6.23
N ASP A 217 6.07 -11.51 -6.51
CA ASP A 217 7.40 -11.21 -5.98
C ASP A 217 7.40 -11.06 -4.46
N LEU A 218 6.47 -10.25 -3.94
CA LEU A 218 6.26 -10.09 -2.51
C LEU A 218 6.00 -11.43 -1.82
N VAL A 219 5.06 -12.23 -2.32
CA VAL A 219 4.73 -13.55 -1.74
C VAL A 219 5.95 -14.48 -1.75
N ARG A 220 6.79 -14.44 -2.79
CA ARG A 220 8.01 -15.24 -2.84
C ARG A 220 8.99 -14.87 -1.72
N HIS A 221 9.18 -13.58 -1.48
CA HIS A 221 10.02 -13.10 -0.39
C HIS A 221 9.44 -13.45 0.98
N LEU A 222 8.13 -13.30 1.18
CA LEU A 222 7.46 -13.67 2.43
C LEU A 222 7.59 -15.18 2.74
N ARG A 223 7.39 -16.04 1.72
CA ARG A 223 7.51 -17.51 1.87
C ARG A 223 8.91 -17.97 2.26
N ALA A 224 9.95 -17.23 1.88
CA ALA A 224 11.33 -17.62 2.14
C ALA A 224 11.65 -17.74 3.64
N PHE A 225 10.98 -16.96 4.50
CA PHE A 225 11.11 -17.02 5.96
C PHE A 225 9.84 -17.47 6.67
N SER A 226 8.74 -17.69 5.93
CA SER A 226 7.45 -18.14 6.45
C SER A 226 6.98 -19.40 5.70
N PRO A 227 7.50 -20.61 5.99
CA PRO A 227 7.14 -21.82 5.24
C PRO A 227 5.64 -22.18 5.28
N GLY A 228 4.93 -21.77 6.34
CA GLY A 228 3.50 -21.95 6.51
C GLY A 228 2.64 -20.83 5.92
N LEU A 229 3.22 -19.90 5.15
CA LEU A 229 2.53 -18.71 4.66
C LEU A 229 1.33 -19.09 3.79
N ARG A 230 0.17 -18.58 4.18
CA ARG A 230 -1.05 -18.61 3.37
C ARG A 230 -1.29 -17.22 2.83
N SER A 231 -1.68 -17.13 1.56
CA SER A 231 -2.03 -15.85 0.96
C SER A 231 -3.18 -15.96 -0.01
N ALA A 232 -3.91 -14.87 -0.15
CA ALA A 232 -4.96 -14.68 -1.13
C ALA A 232 -4.89 -13.23 -1.62
N HIS A 233 -5.30 -12.99 -2.86
CA HIS A 233 -5.38 -11.64 -3.39
C HIS A 233 -6.67 -11.41 -4.16
N ARG A 234 -7.05 -10.13 -4.32
CA ARG A 234 -8.14 -9.67 -5.17
C ARG A 234 -7.70 -8.41 -5.89
N VAL A 235 -7.99 -8.36 -7.20
CA VAL A 235 -7.87 -7.14 -8.00
C VAL A 235 -9.24 -6.47 -8.06
N ILE A 236 -9.28 -5.18 -7.72
CA ILE A 236 -10.48 -4.34 -7.76
C ILE A 236 -10.32 -3.30 -8.87
N THR A 237 -11.25 -3.30 -9.82
CA THR A 237 -11.37 -2.33 -10.92
C THR A 237 -12.77 -1.74 -10.92
N ALA A 238 -13.00 -0.68 -11.70
CA ALA A 238 -14.34 -0.09 -11.85
C ALA A 238 -15.40 -1.13 -12.30
N GLU A 239 -15.00 -2.15 -13.04
CA GLU A 239 -15.89 -3.19 -13.59
C GLU A 239 -16.32 -4.24 -12.55
N ASN A 240 -15.55 -4.43 -11.48
CA ASN A 240 -15.79 -5.49 -10.48
C ASN A 240 -15.86 -4.97 -9.02
N ALA A 241 -15.90 -3.64 -8.86
CA ALA A 241 -15.94 -2.95 -7.58
C ALA A 241 -17.24 -3.22 -6.81
N THR A 242 -18.36 -3.35 -7.52
CA THR A 242 -19.60 -3.89 -6.98
C THR A 242 -19.50 -5.41 -7.05
N GLY A 243 -19.32 -6.05 -5.89
CA GLY A 243 -19.30 -7.51 -5.80
C GLY A 243 -20.68 -8.11 -6.06
N ILE A 244 -21.19 -8.02 -7.29
CA ILE A 244 -22.29 -8.83 -7.83
C ILE A 244 -22.01 -9.03 -9.33
N SER A 245 -21.26 -10.08 -9.67
CA SER A 245 -21.46 -10.72 -10.96
C SER A 245 -22.73 -11.56 -10.84
N VAL A 246 -23.72 -11.27 -11.69
CA VAL A 246 -24.89 -12.14 -11.93
C VAL A 246 -24.43 -13.47 -12.49
#